data_AF-A0A7V5Y147-F1
#
_entry.id   AF-A0A7V5Y147-F1
#
_cell.length_a   1.000
_cell.length_b   1.000
_cell.length_c   1.000
_cell.angle_alpha   90.00
_cell.angle_beta   90.00
_cell.angle_gamma   90.00
#
_symmetry.space_group_name_H-M   'P 1'
#
loop_
_entity.id
_entity.type
_entity.pdbx_description
1 polymer ?
#
loop_
_entity_poly.entity_id
_entity_poly.type
_entity_poly.pdbx_seq_one_letter_code
_entity_poly.pdbx_strand_id
1 'polypeptide(L)' 'MRDIDEELLNACKDGNLEKVKQLLAKGADVNAKDNLGWTALMIAYLIGHKEIVELLKSYGAKE' A
#
# COMPACT_ATOMS: atom_id res chain seq x y z
N MET A 1 17.73 -3.06 -6.31
CA MET A 1 16.55 -3.85 -6.72
C MET A 1 15.39 -3.26 -5.94
N ARG A 2 14.46 -2.56 -6.61
CA ARG A 2 13.29 -1.98 -5.91
C ARG A 2 12.33 -3.11 -5.65
N ASP A 3 11.97 -3.32 -4.39
CA ASP A 3 11.02 -4.36 -4.00
C ASP A 3 9.61 -3.96 -4.45
N ILE A 4 8.80 -4.90 -4.90
CA ILE A 4 7.41 -4.63 -5.32
C ILE A 4 6.57 -4.11 -4.14
N ASP A 5 6.97 -4.49 -2.93
CA ASP A 5 6.43 -4.02 -1.67
C ASP A 5 6.76 -2.53 -1.44
N GLU A 6 8.01 -2.13 -1.67
CA GLU A 6 8.42 -0.72 -1.61
C GLU A 6 7.68 0.13 -2.65
N GLU A 7 7.41 -0.42 -3.84
CA GLU A 7 6.55 0.24 -4.84
C GLU A 7 5.11 0.42 -4.33
N LEU A 8 4.57 -0.54 -3.56
CA LEU A 8 3.21 -0.45 -3.02
C LEU A 8 3.11 0.69 -2.00
N LEU A 9 4.10 0.83 -1.11
CA LEU A 9 4.14 1.90 -0.12
C LEU A 9 4.20 3.28 -0.79
N ASN A 10 5.05 3.43 -1.82
CA ASN A 10 5.15 4.68 -2.59
C ASN A 10 3.85 5.00 -3.35
N ALA A 11 3.22 4.00 -3.98
CA ALA A 11 1.94 4.19 -4.67
C ALA A 11 0.82 4.63 -3.71
N CYS A 12 0.80 4.08 -2.48
CA CYS A 12 -0.12 4.50 -1.44
C CYS A 12 0.17 5.92 -0.96
N LYS A 13 1.45 6.31 -0.85
CA LYS A 13 1.85 7.68 -0.51
C LYS A 13 1.37 8.70 -1.54
N ASP A 14 1.55 8.37 -2.81
CA ASP A 14 1.21 9.24 -3.94
C ASP A 14 -0.30 9.31 -4.23
N GLY A 15 -1.11 8.44 -3.61
CA GLY A 15 -2.54 8.37 -3.88
C GLY A 15 -2.89 7.70 -5.22
N ASN A 16 -1.97 6.95 -5.80
CA ASN A 16 -2.15 6.33 -7.12
C ASN A 16 -2.91 5.00 -7.02
N LEU A 17 -4.24 5.08 -6.95
CA LEU A 17 -5.13 3.93 -6.79
C LEU A 17 -4.89 2.84 -7.86
N GLU A 18 -4.69 3.24 -9.12
CA GLU A 18 -4.51 2.28 -10.21
C GLU A 18 -3.20 1.51 -10.08
N LYS A 19 -2.11 2.19 -9.69
CA LYS A 19 -0.83 1.55 -9.41
C LYS A 19 -0.92 0.62 -8.21
N VAL A 20 -1.65 1.00 -7.15
CA VAL A 20 -1.90 0.12 -5.99
C VAL A 20 -2.59 -1.18 -6.42
N LYS A 21 -3.66 -1.11 -7.22
CA LYS A 21 -4.34 -2.30 -7.75
C LYS A 21 -3.40 -3.20 -8.55
N GLN A 22 -2.59 -2.62 -9.44
CA GLN A 22 -1.66 -3.38 -10.26
C GLN A 22 -0.58 -4.08 -9.44
N LEU A 23 -0.07 -3.44 -8.39
CA LEU A 23 0.96 -4.02 -7.52
C LEU A 23 0.39 -5.16 -6.66
N LEU A 24 -0.80 -4.98 -6.10
CA LEU A 24 -1.50 -6.04 -5.37
C LEU A 24 -1.81 -7.24 -6.28
N ALA A 25 -2.25 -7.01 -7.51
CA ALA A 25 -2.49 -8.07 -8.49
C ALA A 25 -1.20 -8.82 -8.91
N LYS A 26 -0.04 -8.17 -8.81
CA LYS A 26 1.28 -8.78 -9.06
C LYS A 26 1.85 -9.52 -7.84
N GLY A 27 1.14 -9.51 -6.71
CA GLY A 27 1.53 -10.22 -5.49
C GLY A 27 2.38 -9.41 -4.52
N ALA A 28 2.30 -8.07 -4.54
CA ALA A 28 2.86 -7.27 -3.46
C ALA A 28 2.23 -7.68 -2.11
N ASP A 29 3.05 -7.81 -1.07
CA ASP A 29 2.56 -8.09 0.27
C ASP A 29 1.86 -6.84 0.82
N VAL A 30 0.54 -6.95 0.97
CA VAL A 30 -0.32 -5.88 1.48
C VAL A 30 0.07 -5.43 2.90
N ASN A 31 0.78 -6.28 3.66
CA ASN A 31 1.25 -6.01 5.02
C ASN A 31 2.76 -5.74 5.10
N ALA A 32 3.43 -5.58 3.95
CA ALA A 32 4.83 -5.21 3.92
C ALA A 32 5.09 -3.92 4.69
N LYS A 33 6.28 -3.83 5.28
CA LYS A 33 6.74 -2.69 6.08
C LYS A 33 7.99 -2.10 5.47
N ASP A 34 8.09 -0.77 5.45
CA ASP A 34 9.37 -0.13 5.17
C ASP A 34 10.36 -0.28 6.34
N ASN A 35 11.55 0.28 6.17
CA ASN A 35 12.61 0.29 7.19
C ASN A 35 12.22 1.05 8.48
N LEU A 36 11.13 1.81 8.46
CA LEU A 36 10.60 2.56 9.59
C LEU A 36 9.38 1.84 10.22
N GLY A 37 8.99 0.68 9.70
CA GLY A 37 7.87 -0.11 10.18
C GLY A 37 6.50 0.31 9.63
N TRP A 38 6.44 1.21 8.65
CA TRP A 38 5.19 1.70 8.09
C TRP A 38 4.61 0.73 7.08
N THR A 39 3.32 0.44 7.19
CA THR A 39 2.58 -0.32 6.18
C THR A 39 1.94 0.60 5.15
N ALA A 40 1.57 0.02 3.99
CA ALA A 40 0.77 0.70 2.98
C ALA A 40 -0.53 1.29 3.57
N LEU A 41 -1.18 0.58 4.50
CA LEU A 41 -2.41 1.02 5.14
C LEU A 41 -2.19 2.25 6.05
N MET A 42 -1.12 2.25 6.86
CA MET A 42 -0.76 3.39 7.72
C MET A 42 -0.49 4.64 6.89
N ILE A 43 0.24 4.50 5.77
CA ILE A 43 0.55 5.61 4.86
C ILE A 43 -0.72 6.17 4.23
N ALA A 44 -1.57 5.31 3.66
CA ALA A 44 -2.82 5.74 3.03
C ALA A 44 -3.77 6.42 4.02
N TYR A 45 -3.83 5.92 5.27
CA TYR A 45 -4.63 6.52 6.33
C TYR A 45 -4.10 7.89 6.76
N LEU A 46 -2.79 8.01 7.00
CA LEU A 46 -2.14 9.26 7.42
C LEU A 46 -2.36 10.39 6.41
N ILE A 47 -2.29 10.08 5.12
CA ILE A 47 -2.43 11.06 4.05
C ILE A 47 -3.90 11.36 3.72
N GLY A 48 -4.80 10.42 4.03
CA GLY A 48 -6.25 10.58 3.83
C GLY A 48 -6.78 10.00 2.52
N HIS A 49 -6.05 9.07 1.90
CA HIS A 49 -6.46 8.41 0.65
C HIS A 49 -7.49 7.31 0.91
N LYS A 50 -8.73 7.71 1.20
CA LYS A 50 -9.83 6.81 1.64
C LYS A 50 -10.08 5.62 0.70
N GLU A 51 -10.06 5.83 -0.61
CA GLU A 51 -10.28 4.74 -1.58
C GLU A 51 -9.18 3.68 -1.51
N ILE A 52 -7.94 4.09 -1.30
CA ILE A 52 -6.80 3.19 -1.14
C ILE A 52 -6.88 2.45 0.19
N VAL A 53 -7.29 3.13 1.27
CA VAL A 53 -7.52 2.49 2.57
C VAL A 53 -8.53 1.35 2.45
N GLU A 54 -9.68 1.59 1.82
CA GLU A 54 -10.71 0.56 1.65
C GLU A 54 -10.26 -0.56 0.71
N LEU A 55 -9.51 -0.24 -0.35
CA LEU A 55 -8.90 -1.23 -1.22
C LEU A 55 -7.94 -2.14 -0.43
N LEU A 56 -7.00 -1.57 0.32
CA LEU A 56 -6.02 -2.34 1.10
C LEU A 56 -6.71 -3.24 2.14
N LYS A 57 -7.74 -2.73 2.84
CA LYS A 57 -8.55 -3.54 3.76
C LYS A 57 -9.24 -4.71 3.05
N SER A 58 -9.76 -4.51 1.84
CA SER A 58 -10.37 -5.59 1.05
C SER A 58 -9.38 -6.70 0.66
N TYR A 59 -8.09 -6.35 0.57
CA TYR A 59 -6.98 -7.29 0.36
C TYR A 59 -6.42 -7.88 1.66
N GLY A 60 -7.04 -7.58 2.82
CA GLY A 60 -6.65 -8.12 4.11
C GLY A 60 -5.50 -7.39 4.78
N ALA A 61 -5.27 -6.10 4.44
CA ALA A 61 -4.33 -5.25 5.16
C ALA A 61 -4.71 -5.14 6.65
N LYS A 62 -3.71 -5.22 7.51
CA LYS A 62 -3.85 -5.11 8.97
C LYS A 62 -2.96 -4.01 9.52
N GLU A 63 -3.31 -3.54 10.71
CA GLU A 63 -2.51 -2.62 11.53
C GLU A 63 -1.35 -3.35 12.22
#